data_AF-A0A4D6NMI6-F1
#
_entry.id   AF-A0A4D6NMI6-F1
#
_cell.length_a   1.000
_cell.length_b   1.000
_cell.length_c   1.000
_cell.angle_alpha   90.00
_cell.angle_beta   90.00
_cell.angle_gamma   90.00
#
_symmetry.space_group_name_H-M   'P 1'
#
loop_
_entity.id
_entity.type
_entity.pdbx_description
1 polymer ?
#
loop_
_entity_poly.entity_id
_entity_poly.type
_entity_poly.pdbx_seq_one_letter_code
_entity_poly.pdbx_strand_id
1 'polypeptide(L)'
;MAIPSAPPPRIELHEETSEPDLEPLTRRFRARGKKVLETTSQHSTSQTQLAPLHTADDTELSFWHPQFLHSQHSQKHNYLRHDISLLTTQDLQTLHESILADLHKAEASSLMLMDQFSLQSPQKSLDLEQKDQALILSKTESSRLTNEVTELTNQTLKEKDLLHNSELLKDQIGSSLNMGFQLALEQVRVLYLDTDLSPVDISKSVVDGQLVDTND
;
A
#
# COMPACT_ATOMS: atom_id res chain seq x y z
N MET A 1 -27.62 29.64 -19.06
CA MET A 1 -26.37 29.25 -19.75
C MET A 1 -25.66 28.25 -18.85
N ALA A 2 -25.63 26.98 -19.25
CA ALA A 2 -25.09 25.88 -18.46
C ALA A 2 -23.72 25.47 -19.02
N ILE A 3 -22.73 25.31 -18.14
CA ILE A 3 -21.38 24.85 -18.48
C ILE A 3 -21.39 23.31 -18.42
N PRO A 4 -20.95 22.58 -19.46
CA PRO A 4 -20.92 21.12 -19.41
C PRO A 4 -19.71 20.62 -18.60
N SER A 5 -19.99 19.70 -17.68
CA SER A 5 -19.02 19.00 -16.83
C SER A 5 -18.19 18.00 -17.66
N ALA A 6 -16.87 18.08 -17.56
CA ALA A 6 -15.95 17.10 -18.14
C ALA A 6 -15.91 15.80 -17.28
N PRO A 7 -15.72 14.61 -17.89
CA PRO A 7 -15.59 13.36 -17.15
C PRO A 7 -14.14 13.15 -16.62
N PRO A 8 -13.96 12.38 -15.53
CA PRO A 8 -12.64 12.14 -14.95
C PRO A 8 -11.78 11.18 -15.80
N PRO A 9 -10.44 11.27 -15.73
CA PRO A 9 -9.55 10.42 -16.51
C PRO A 9 -9.53 8.98 -15.98
N ARG A 10 -9.61 8.04 -16.92
CA ARG A 10 -9.52 6.58 -16.73
C ARG A 10 -8.07 6.19 -16.49
N ILE A 11 -7.78 5.57 -15.35
CA ILE A 11 -6.46 5.01 -15.01
C ILE A 11 -6.42 3.56 -15.51
N GLU A 12 -5.54 3.26 -16.46
CA GLU A 12 -5.22 1.90 -16.88
C GLU A 12 -4.20 1.29 -15.90
N LEU A 13 -4.63 0.24 -15.19
CA LEU A 13 -3.74 -0.58 -14.37
C LEU A 13 -3.04 -1.59 -15.28
N HIS A 14 -1.73 -1.44 -15.44
CA HIS A 14 -0.87 -2.47 -16.03
C HIS A 14 -0.50 -3.48 -14.94
N GLU A 15 -0.96 -4.72 -15.13
CA GLU A 15 -0.65 -5.89 -14.31
C GLU A 15 0.60 -6.55 -14.90
N GLU A 16 1.77 -6.34 -14.29
CA GLU A 16 2.98 -7.12 -14.56
C GLU A 16 3.16 -8.15 -13.44
N THR A 17 2.66 -9.36 -13.70
CA THR A 17 2.99 -10.57 -12.95
C THR A 17 4.41 -10.99 -13.29
N SER A 18 5.35 -10.89 -12.35
CA SER A 18 6.68 -11.51 -12.47
C SER A 18 6.84 -12.61 -11.41
N GLU A 19 6.97 -13.83 -11.91
CA GLU A 19 7.16 -15.11 -11.23
C GLU A 19 8.57 -15.22 -10.59
N PRO A 20 8.76 -15.86 -9.41
CA PRO A 20 10.08 -16.04 -8.83
C PRO A 20 10.72 -17.38 -9.28
N ASP A 21 11.85 -17.29 -9.97
CA ASP A 21 12.69 -18.43 -10.35
C ASP A 21 13.51 -18.94 -9.14
N LEU A 22 13.39 -20.23 -8.85
CA LEU A 22 14.05 -20.96 -7.77
C LEU A 22 15.01 -22.00 -8.38
N GLU A 23 16.32 -21.83 -8.17
CA GLU A 23 17.30 -22.90 -8.40
C GLU A 23 18.29 -22.98 -7.21
N PRO A 24 18.45 -24.15 -6.55
CA PRO A 24 19.35 -24.34 -5.43
C PRO A 24 20.67 -25.01 -5.87
N LEU A 25 21.80 -24.31 -5.80
CA LEU A 25 23.11 -24.92 -6.07
C LEU A 25 23.93 -25.15 -4.80
N THR A 26 23.89 -26.40 -4.35
CA THR A 26 24.78 -27.01 -3.34
C THR A 26 26.26 -26.92 -3.73
N ARG A 27 27.19 -26.79 -2.76
CA ARG A 27 28.38 -27.67 -2.54
C ARG A 27 29.46 -27.10 -1.59
N ARG A 28 29.47 -27.67 -0.38
CA ARG A 28 30.57 -28.10 0.53
C ARG A 28 31.67 -27.13 1.03
N PHE A 29 31.71 -27.08 2.38
CA PHE A 29 32.73 -26.66 3.33
C PHE A 29 34.20 -27.05 3.04
N ARG A 30 35.13 -26.13 3.38
CA ARG A 30 36.32 -26.43 4.20
C ARG A 30 36.64 -25.25 5.14
N ALA A 31 36.85 -25.56 6.41
CA ALA A 31 37.32 -24.67 7.46
C ALA A 31 38.86 -24.57 7.47
N ARG A 32 39.39 -23.45 7.97
CA ARG A 32 40.35 -23.32 9.11
C ARG A 32 41.29 -22.11 8.92
N GLY A 33 41.25 -21.16 9.85
CA GLY A 33 42.26 -20.10 9.95
C GLY A 33 41.81 -18.88 10.77
N LYS A 34 41.94 -18.96 12.10
CA LYS A 34 41.69 -17.86 13.04
C LYS A 34 42.69 -16.72 12.82
N LYS A 35 42.24 -15.46 12.79
CA LYS A 35 42.83 -14.34 13.55
C LYS A 35 41.73 -13.35 13.93
N VAL A 36 41.59 -13.16 15.24
CA VAL A 36 40.84 -12.08 15.89
C VAL A 36 41.70 -10.82 15.78
N LEU A 37 41.16 -9.73 15.25
CA LEU A 37 41.62 -8.39 15.60
C LEU A 37 40.53 -7.34 15.28
N GLU A 38 39.94 -6.84 16.37
CA GLU A 38 39.67 -5.43 16.62
C GLU A 38 38.72 -4.67 15.68
N THR A 39 37.49 -4.53 16.18
CA THR A 39 36.51 -3.52 15.78
C THR A 39 37.10 -2.11 15.92
N THR A 40 37.31 -1.41 14.82
CA THR A 40 37.25 0.06 14.83
C THR A 40 36.44 0.58 13.64
N SER A 41 35.44 1.36 14.02
CA SER A 41 34.61 2.20 13.17
C SER A 41 35.47 3.01 12.19
N GLN A 42 35.19 2.90 10.89
CA GLN A 42 35.60 3.91 9.92
C GLN A 42 34.46 4.20 8.96
N HIS A 43 34.00 5.45 9.04
CA HIS A 43 33.05 6.07 8.15
C HIS A 43 33.46 5.88 6.69
N SER A 44 32.53 5.33 5.90
CA SER A 44 32.64 5.23 4.45
C SER A 44 32.60 6.64 3.85
N THR A 45 33.76 7.16 3.46
CA THR A 45 33.85 8.28 2.53
C THR A 45 33.55 7.73 1.14
N SER A 46 32.31 7.93 0.69
CA SER A 46 31.94 7.64 -0.69
C SER A 46 32.69 8.57 -1.61
N GLN A 47 33.68 7.98 -2.26
CA GLN A 47 34.46 8.45 -3.39
C GLN A 47 33.53 9.05 -4.45
N THR A 48 33.49 10.38 -4.54
CA THR A 48 32.88 11.06 -5.70
C THR A 48 33.74 10.73 -6.92
N GLN A 49 33.16 9.97 -7.86
CA GLN A 49 33.77 9.72 -9.15
C GLN A 49 34.03 11.07 -9.83
N LEU A 50 35.29 11.38 -10.09
CA LEU A 50 35.71 12.49 -10.94
C LEU A 50 35.13 12.23 -12.34
N ALA A 51 34.17 13.05 -12.75
CA ALA A 51 33.65 13.05 -14.11
C ALA A 51 34.82 13.31 -15.10
N PRO A 52 34.75 12.77 -16.33
CA PRO A 52 35.76 13.01 -17.36
C PRO A 52 36.01 14.51 -17.50
N LEU A 53 37.28 14.90 -17.51
CA LEU A 53 37.73 16.27 -17.74
C LEU A 53 37.22 16.71 -19.12
N HIS A 54 36.04 17.34 -19.17
CA HIS A 54 35.58 18.01 -20.37
C HIS A 54 36.52 19.19 -20.58
N THR A 55 37.38 19.09 -21.59
CA THR A 55 37.97 20.23 -22.29
C THR A 55 36.83 21.03 -22.90
N ALA A 56 36.18 21.86 -22.09
CA ALA A 56 35.31 22.91 -22.55
C ALA A 56 36.21 24.10 -22.89
N ASP A 57 36.04 24.64 -24.09
CA ASP A 57 36.63 25.90 -24.55
C ASP A 57 36.78 26.91 -23.41
N ASP A 58 37.97 27.47 -23.29
CA ASP A 58 38.39 28.54 -22.37
C ASP A 58 37.54 29.82 -22.56
N THR A 59 36.28 29.77 -22.17
CA THR A 59 35.63 30.97 -21.62
C THR A 59 35.96 30.96 -20.14
N GLU A 60 37.16 31.41 -19.80
CA GLU A 60 37.64 31.53 -18.42
C GLU A 60 36.82 32.61 -17.70
N LEU A 61 35.61 32.22 -17.25
CA LEU A 61 34.68 33.10 -16.55
C LEU A 61 35.32 33.62 -15.25
N SER A 62 35.19 34.93 -15.02
CA SER A 62 35.57 35.55 -13.76
C SER A 62 34.88 34.85 -12.59
N PHE A 63 35.56 34.74 -11.45
CA PHE A 63 34.97 34.23 -10.21
C PHE A 63 33.70 35.00 -9.82
N TRP A 64 33.63 36.29 -10.19
CA TRP A 64 32.50 37.19 -9.90
C TRP A 64 31.39 37.12 -10.95
N HIS A 65 31.54 36.28 -11.98
CA HIS A 65 30.54 36.17 -13.03
C HIS A 65 29.28 35.46 -12.51
N PRO A 66 28.05 35.94 -12.80
CA PRO A 66 26.83 35.32 -12.27
C PRO A 66 26.60 33.86 -12.67
N GLN A 67 27.21 33.43 -13.78
CA GLN A 67 27.16 32.04 -14.26
C GLN A 67 28.32 31.18 -13.75
N PHE A 68 29.21 31.74 -12.93
CA PHE A 68 30.29 31.00 -12.32
C PHE A 68 29.73 29.99 -11.30
N LEU A 69 30.07 28.71 -11.47
CA LEU A 69 29.53 27.63 -10.64
C LEU A 69 30.28 27.51 -9.31
N HIS A 70 29.93 28.37 -8.35
CA HIS A 70 30.58 28.41 -7.04
C HIS A 70 30.49 27.08 -6.25
N SER A 71 29.46 26.26 -6.47
CA SER A 71 29.28 24.97 -5.78
C SER A 71 30.32 23.90 -6.14
N GLN A 72 30.96 24.03 -7.30
CA GLN A 72 31.98 23.10 -7.79
C GLN A 72 33.40 23.62 -7.58
N HIS A 73 33.54 24.85 -7.09
CA HIS A 73 34.82 25.52 -6.94
C HIS A 73 35.44 25.24 -5.56
N SER A 74 36.70 24.80 -5.54
CA SER A 74 37.45 24.55 -4.30
C SER A 74 38.06 25.85 -3.77
N GLN A 75 37.98 26.06 -2.46
CA GLN A 75 38.55 27.22 -1.77
C GLN A 75 40.06 27.44 -2.05
N LYS A 76 40.77 26.40 -2.52
CA LYS A 76 42.20 26.46 -2.84
C LYS A 76 42.53 27.27 -4.11
N HIS A 77 41.54 27.68 -4.91
CA HIS A 77 41.74 28.32 -6.22
C HIS A 77 41.01 29.66 -6.39
N ASN A 78 40.78 30.40 -5.30
CA ASN A 78 39.98 31.65 -5.31
C ASN A 78 40.61 32.85 -6.04
N TYR A 79 41.75 32.68 -6.71
CA TYR A 79 42.45 33.77 -7.39
C TYR A 79 42.70 33.38 -8.84
N LEU A 80 41.71 33.65 -9.70
CA LEU A 80 41.84 33.41 -11.14
C LEU A 80 42.64 34.56 -11.76
N ARG A 81 43.48 34.22 -12.74
CA ARG A 81 44.34 35.18 -13.43
C ARG A 81 43.54 36.31 -14.11
N HIS A 82 42.31 36.01 -14.52
CA HIS A 82 41.39 36.95 -15.15
C HIS A 82 40.83 37.99 -14.18
N ASP A 83 40.60 37.59 -12.93
CA ASP A 83 40.10 38.48 -11.88
C ASP A 83 41.13 39.55 -11.52
N ILE A 84 42.42 39.29 -11.72
CA ILE A 84 43.50 40.26 -11.48
C ILE A 84 43.30 41.52 -12.34
N SER A 85 42.93 41.35 -13.61
CA SER A 85 42.70 42.48 -14.50
C SER A 85 41.49 43.32 -14.06
N LEU A 86 40.43 42.67 -13.58
CA LEU A 86 39.24 43.34 -13.03
C LEU A 86 39.57 44.10 -11.74
N LEU A 87 40.31 43.47 -10.83
CA LEU A 87 40.69 44.07 -9.55
C LEU A 87 41.69 45.23 -9.69
N THR A 88 42.55 45.19 -10.71
CA THR A 88 43.58 46.23 -10.93
C THR A 88 43.09 47.41 -11.77
N THR A 89 42.03 47.24 -12.55
CA THR A 89 41.45 48.31 -13.39
C THR A 89 40.39 49.13 -12.67
N GLN A 90 39.87 48.65 -11.55
CA GLN A 90 38.84 49.33 -10.78
C GLN A 90 39.44 50.31 -9.75
N ASP A 91 38.78 51.45 -9.56
CA ASP A 91 39.10 52.37 -8.48
C ASP A 91 38.87 51.72 -7.10
N LEU A 92 39.79 51.97 -6.16
CA LEU A 92 39.81 51.31 -4.86
C LEU A 92 38.54 51.58 -4.03
N GLN A 93 38.01 52.80 -4.09
CA GLN A 93 36.80 53.16 -3.36
C GLN A 93 35.59 52.42 -3.94
N THR A 94 35.51 52.33 -5.27
CA THR A 94 34.43 51.59 -5.95
C THR A 94 34.48 50.10 -5.64
N LEU A 95 35.68 49.51 -5.62
CA LEU A 95 35.88 48.10 -5.26
C LEU A 95 35.47 47.84 -3.81
N HIS A 96 35.84 48.73 -2.88
CA HIS A 96 35.47 48.62 -1.47
C HIS A 96 33.95 48.63 -1.27
N GLU A 97 33.24 49.57 -1.89
CA GLU A 97 31.77 49.62 -1.81
C GLU A 97 31.11 48.39 -2.44
N SER A 98 31.66 47.87 -3.55
CA SER A 98 31.15 46.64 -4.16
C SER A 98 31.27 45.43 -3.22
N ILE A 99 32.42 45.28 -2.54
CA ILE A 99 32.64 44.20 -1.58
C ILE A 99 31.67 44.32 -0.40
N LEU A 100 31.46 45.53 0.13
CA LEU A 100 30.47 45.76 1.19
C LEU A 100 29.05 45.41 0.75
N ALA A 101 28.67 45.79 -0.48
CA ALA A 101 27.36 45.46 -1.02
C ALA A 101 27.15 43.94 -1.13
N ASP A 102 28.16 43.20 -1.60
CA ASP A 102 28.07 41.74 -1.71
C ASP A 102 28.07 41.05 -0.33
N LEU A 103 28.80 41.60 0.64
CA LEU A 103 28.74 41.13 2.03
C LEU A 103 27.34 41.31 2.63
N HIS A 104 26.72 42.48 2.46
CA HIS A 104 25.35 42.71 2.92
C HIS A 104 24.34 41.79 2.21
N LYS A 105 24.50 41.55 0.90
CA LYS A 105 23.64 40.58 0.18
C LYS A 105 23.78 39.18 0.74
N ALA A 106 25.00 38.74 1.03
CA ALA A 106 25.26 37.43 1.62
C ALA A 106 24.64 37.30 3.02
N GLU A 107 24.81 38.33 3.86
CA GLU A 107 24.22 38.38 5.20
C GLU A 107 22.69 38.36 5.15
N ALA A 108 22.08 39.22 4.34
CA ALA A 108 20.62 39.28 4.17
C ALA A 108 20.05 37.94 3.65
N SER A 109 20.73 37.31 2.68
CA SER A 109 20.33 36.01 2.15
C SER A 109 20.45 34.90 3.21
N SER A 110 21.48 34.94 4.03
CA SER A 110 21.67 34.01 5.15
C SER A 110 20.55 34.13 6.19
N LEU A 111 20.21 35.36 6.59
CA LEU A 111 19.10 35.63 7.50
C LEU A 111 17.76 35.13 6.95
N MET A 112 17.46 35.44 5.68
CA MET A 112 16.25 34.98 5.01
C MET A 112 16.15 33.45 4.98
N LEU A 113 17.25 32.75 4.67
CA LEU A 113 17.28 31.29 4.67
C LEU A 113 17.09 30.73 6.09
N MET A 114 17.70 31.35 7.09
CA MET A 114 17.54 30.93 8.50
C MET A 114 16.10 31.10 8.98
N ASP A 115 15.42 32.19 8.60
CA ASP A 115 14.00 32.39 8.87
C ASP A 115 13.14 31.31 8.18
N GLN A 116 13.44 31.00 6.91
CA GLN A 116 12.75 29.94 6.18
C GLN A 116 12.89 28.57 6.86
N PHE A 117 14.10 28.20 7.31
CA PHE A 117 14.32 26.96 8.03
C PHE A 117 13.63 26.94 9.39
N SER A 118 13.62 28.07 10.09
CA SER A 118 12.97 28.22 11.40
C SER A 118 11.46 28.04 11.32
N LEU A 119 10.82 28.48 10.23
CA LEU A 119 9.38 28.31 10.00
C LEU A 119 9.02 26.91 9.47
N GLN A 120 9.84 26.33 8.59
CA GLN A 120 9.54 25.03 7.98
C GLN A 120 9.74 23.84 8.93
N SER A 121 10.70 23.92 9.87
CA SER A 121 11.02 22.81 10.77
C SER A 121 9.84 22.44 11.70
N PRO A 122 9.22 23.38 12.44
CA PRO A 122 8.06 23.10 13.27
C PRO A 122 6.85 22.62 12.47
N GLN A 123 6.63 23.20 11.28
CA GLN A 123 5.49 22.85 10.42
C GLN A 123 5.59 21.40 9.90
N LYS A 124 6.79 20.99 9.44
CA LYS A 124 7.02 19.59 9.01
C LYS A 124 6.90 18.60 10.16
N SER A 125 7.33 19.00 11.36
CA SER A 125 7.18 18.16 12.56
C SER A 125 5.71 17.94 12.92
N LEU A 126 4.90 19.00 12.90
CA LEU A 126 3.47 18.91 13.20
C LEU A 126 2.70 18.08 12.17
N ASP A 127 3.00 18.26 10.88
CA ASP A 127 2.39 17.46 9.80
C ASP A 127 2.73 15.97 9.95
N LEU A 128 3.99 15.65 10.27
CA LEU A 128 4.42 14.27 10.50
C LEU A 128 3.69 13.63 11.69
N GLU A 129 3.56 14.35 12.81
CA GLU A 129 2.84 13.88 14.00
C GLU A 129 1.35 13.63 13.71
N GLN A 130 0.70 14.53 12.96
CA GLN A 130 -0.69 14.36 12.54
C GLN A 130 -0.87 13.15 11.62
N LYS A 131 0.06 12.93 10.68
CA LYS A 131 0.04 11.76 9.80
C LYS A 131 0.24 10.46 10.59
N ASP A 132 1.14 10.44 11.56
CA ASP A 132 1.36 9.28 12.44
C ASP A 132 0.11 8.97 13.27
N GLN A 133 -0.57 9.98 13.81
CA GLN A 133 -1.82 9.80 14.53
C GLN A 133 -2.93 9.24 13.62
N ALA A 134 -3.08 9.79 12.42
CA ALA A 134 -4.05 9.29 11.44
C ALA A 134 -3.75 7.83 11.02
N LEU A 135 -2.47 7.48 10.88
CA LEU A 135 -2.04 6.11 10.59
C LEU A 135 -2.39 5.14 11.71
N ILE A 136 -2.20 5.54 12.98
CA ILE A 136 -2.59 4.73 14.14
C ILE A 136 -4.09 4.47 14.13
N LEU A 137 -4.90 5.51 13.95
CA LEU A 137 -6.37 5.39 13.90
C LEU A 137 -6.81 4.46 12.75
N SER A 138 -6.23 4.63 11.57
CA SER A 138 -6.52 3.79 10.41
C SER A 138 -6.14 2.31 10.64
N LYS A 139 -4.98 2.05 11.26
CA LYS A 139 -4.56 0.67 11.62
C LYS A 139 -5.50 0.02 12.63
N THR A 140 -5.92 0.76 13.66
CA THR A 140 -6.86 0.27 14.67
C THR A 140 -8.21 -0.07 14.03
N GLU A 141 -8.73 0.81 13.17
CA GLU A 141 -10.01 0.57 12.49
C GLU A 141 -9.92 -0.60 11.52
N SER A 142 -8.81 -0.74 10.77
CA SER A 142 -8.59 -1.88 9.89
C SER A 142 -8.54 -3.21 10.66
N SER A 143 -7.94 -3.21 11.86
CA SER A 143 -7.92 -4.40 12.73
C SER A 143 -9.32 -4.73 13.24
N ARG A 144 -10.11 -3.71 13.63
CA ARG A 144 -11.52 -3.89 14.05
C ARG A 144 -12.36 -4.50 12.93
N LEU A 145 -12.27 -3.95 11.73
CA LEU A 145 -13.00 -4.45 10.56
C LEU A 145 -12.56 -5.86 10.16
N THR A 146 -11.27 -6.17 10.26
CA THR A 146 -10.77 -7.52 9.99
C THR A 146 -11.40 -8.54 10.94
N ASN A 147 -11.47 -8.22 12.24
CA ASN A 147 -12.11 -9.09 13.22
C ASN A 147 -13.61 -9.27 12.90
N GLU A 148 -14.32 -8.18 12.60
CA GLU A 148 -15.74 -8.22 12.24
C GLU A 148 -16.00 -9.08 10.99
N VAL A 149 -15.17 -8.98 9.97
CA VAL A 149 -15.24 -9.83 8.76
C VAL A 149 -15.03 -11.30 9.10
N THR A 150 -14.07 -11.62 9.98
CA THR A 150 -13.84 -13.02 10.38
C THR A 150 -15.02 -13.59 11.18
N GLU A 151 -15.63 -12.79 12.06
CA GLU A 151 -16.82 -13.18 12.81
C GLU A 151 -18.01 -13.44 11.90
N LEU A 152 -18.29 -12.53 10.95
CA LEU A 152 -19.37 -12.68 9.97
C LEU A 152 -19.16 -13.88 9.05
N THR A 153 -17.91 -14.14 8.65
CA THR A 153 -17.55 -15.31 7.83
C THR A 153 -17.85 -16.60 8.59
N ASN A 154 -17.48 -16.67 9.87
CA ASN A 154 -17.78 -17.81 10.73
C ASN A 154 -19.28 -18.00 10.97
N GLN A 155 -20.04 -16.92 11.12
CA GLN A 155 -21.49 -16.98 11.26
C GLN A 155 -22.15 -17.52 9.99
N THR A 156 -21.69 -17.08 8.82
CA THR A 156 -22.18 -17.54 7.52
C THR A 156 -21.94 -19.04 7.33
N LEU A 157 -20.79 -19.56 7.77
CA LEU A 157 -20.52 -21.01 7.74
C LEU A 157 -21.50 -21.79 8.63
N LYS A 158 -21.71 -21.33 9.87
CA LYS A 158 -22.68 -21.94 10.78
C LYS A 158 -24.10 -21.94 10.22
N GLU A 159 -24.51 -20.85 9.56
CA GLU A 159 -25.82 -20.76 8.93
C GLU A 159 -25.97 -21.78 7.80
N LYS A 160 -24.95 -21.93 6.95
CA LYS A 160 -24.93 -22.96 5.89
C LYS A 160 -25.04 -24.37 6.45
N ASP A 161 -24.30 -24.67 7.52
CA ASP A 161 -24.37 -25.98 8.17
C ASP A 161 -25.76 -26.25 8.76
N LEU A 162 -26.38 -25.24 9.39
CA LEU A 162 -27.74 -25.35 9.92
C LEU A 162 -28.78 -25.56 8.82
N LEU A 163 -28.68 -24.84 7.70
CA LEU A 163 -29.55 -25.03 6.54
C LEU A 163 -29.43 -26.43 5.97
N HIS A 164 -28.19 -26.91 5.79
CA HIS A 164 -27.93 -28.27 5.29
C HIS A 164 -28.51 -29.34 6.22
N ASN A 165 -28.30 -29.21 7.54
CA ASN A 165 -28.87 -30.13 8.52
C ASN A 165 -30.41 -30.09 8.54
N SER A 166 -31.00 -28.91 8.37
CA SER A 166 -32.45 -28.75 8.29
C SER A 166 -33.04 -29.45 7.07
N GLU A 167 -32.37 -29.37 5.91
CA GLU A 167 -32.77 -30.05 4.69
C GLU A 167 -32.69 -31.58 4.85
N LEU A 168 -31.58 -32.08 5.40
CA LEU A 168 -31.41 -33.51 5.69
C LEU A 168 -32.49 -34.04 6.65
N LEU A 169 -32.82 -33.29 7.70
CA LEU A 169 -33.88 -33.65 8.64
C LEU A 169 -35.25 -33.67 7.97
N LYS A 170 -35.54 -32.71 7.08
CA LYS A 170 -36.80 -32.69 6.32
C LYS A 170 -36.92 -33.94 5.45
N ASP A 171 -35.86 -34.33 4.76
CA ASP A 171 -35.83 -35.53 3.92
C ASP A 171 -35.99 -36.80 4.77
N GLN A 172 -35.29 -36.87 5.91
CA GLN A 172 -35.41 -38.01 6.83
C GLN A 172 -36.83 -38.15 7.39
N ILE A 173 -37.45 -37.04 7.80
CA ILE A 173 -38.83 -37.04 8.29
C ILE A 173 -39.78 -37.45 7.17
N GLY A 174 -39.63 -36.89 5.96
CA GLY A 174 -40.46 -37.25 4.79
C GLY A 174 -40.36 -38.74 4.45
N SER A 175 -39.15 -39.30 4.43
CA SER A 175 -38.93 -40.73 4.19
C SER A 175 -39.52 -41.60 5.30
N SER A 176 -39.32 -41.24 6.57
CA SER A 176 -39.85 -42.00 7.70
C SER A 176 -41.38 -41.98 7.74
N LEU A 177 -41.99 -40.84 7.44
CA LEU A 177 -43.43 -40.67 7.39
C LEU A 177 -44.04 -41.49 6.25
N ASN A 178 -43.45 -41.43 5.05
CA ASN A 178 -43.87 -42.24 3.91
C ASN A 178 -43.78 -43.74 4.22
N MET A 179 -42.68 -44.19 4.84
CA MET A 179 -42.53 -45.59 5.26
C MET A 179 -43.64 -46.02 6.24
N GLY A 180 -43.89 -45.22 7.28
CA GLY A 180 -44.94 -45.50 8.27
C GLY A 180 -46.34 -45.55 7.64
N PHE A 181 -46.61 -44.67 6.68
CA PHE A 181 -47.86 -44.67 5.92
C PHE A 181 -48.05 -45.94 5.09
N GLN A 182 -47.02 -46.38 4.36
CA GLN A 182 -47.09 -47.62 3.58
C GLN A 182 -47.33 -48.85 4.47
N LEU A 183 -46.65 -48.93 5.62
CA LEU A 183 -46.87 -49.99 6.61
C LEU A 183 -48.31 -49.98 7.15
N ALA A 184 -48.89 -48.81 7.38
CA ALA A 184 -50.29 -48.69 7.80
C ALA A 184 -51.26 -49.16 6.70
N LEU A 185 -51.02 -48.78 5.44
CA LEU A 185 -51.83 -49.27 4.31
C LEU A 185 -51.74 -50.80 4.17
N GLU A 186 -50.55 -51.38 4.36
CA GLU A 186 -50.36 -52.83 4.36
C GLU A 186 -51.17 -53.50 5.47
N GLN A 187 -51.16 -52.96 6.69
CA GLN A 187 -51.97 -53.47 7.79
C GLN A 187 -53.48 -53.44 7.48
N VAL A 188 -53.98 -52.37 6.84
CA VAL A 188 -55.39 -52.27 6.44
C VAL A 188 -55.74 -53.33 5.38
N ARG A 189 -54.86 -53.57 4.40
CA ARG A 189 -55.08 -54.60 3.36
C ARG A 189 -55.20 -56.00 3.96
N VAL A 190 -54.45 -56.30 5.02
CA VAL A 190 -54.55 -57.58 5.73
C VAL A 190 -55.92 -57.75 6.42
N LEU A 191 -56.48 -56.67 6.96
CA LEU A 191 -57.76 -56.69 7.68
C LEU A 191 -58.99 -56.62 6.75
N TYR A 192 -58.88 -55.94 5.60
CA TYR A 192 -59.99 -55.70 4.67
C TYR A 192 -59.56 -55.93 3.21
N LEU A 193 -59.63 -57.20 2.78
CA LEU A 193 -59.14 -57.67 1.47
C LEU A 193 -59.78 -56.98 0.25
N ASP A 194 -61.04 -56.54 0.36
CA ASP A 194 -61.81 -55.96 -0.75
C ASP A 194 -61.79 -54.41 -0.77
N THR A 195 -61.02 -53.77 0.13
CA THR A 195 -60.97 -52.30 0.19
C THR A 195 -60.00 -51.74 -0.84
N ASP A 196 -60.49 -50.89 -1.74
CA ASP A 196 -59.64 -50.15 -2.67
C ASP A 196 -58.95 -48.97 -1.97
N LEU A 197 -57.63 -49.07 -1.80
CA LEU A 197 -56.77 -48.03 -1.24
C LEU A 197 -55.98 -47.27 -2.32
N SER A 198 -56.25 -47.51 -3.61
CA SER A 198 -55.60 -46.77 -4.69
C SER A 198 -55.77 -45.24 -4.66
N PRO A 199 -56.89 -44.65 -4.16
CA PRO A 199 -57.01 -43.19 -4.10
C PRO A 199 -56.27 -42.57 -2.90
N VAL A 200 -55.78 -43.39 -1.96
CA VAL A 200 -55.17 -42.93 -0.71
C VAL A 200 -53.73 -42.50 -0.96
N ASP A 201 -53.45 -41.23 -0.71
CA ASP A 201 -52.13 -40.61 -0.85
C ASP A 201 -51.85 -39.80 0.42
N ILE A 202 -50.59 -39.83 0.87
CA ILE A 202 -50.11 -39.12 2.04
C ILE A 202 -50.15 -37.60 1.86
N SER A 203 -50.19 -37.13 0.60
CA SER A 203 -50.33 -35.72 0.23
C SER A 203 -51.78 -35.21 0.21
N LYS A 204 -52.76 -36.07 0.53
CA LYS A 204 -54.18 -35.72 0.52
C LYS A 204 -54.74 -35.61 1.92
N SER A 205 -55.66 -34.66 2.11
CA SER A 205 -56.41 -34.50 3.34
C SER A 205 -57.87 -34.91 3.14
N VAL A 206 -58.56 -35.25 4.24
CA VAL A 206 -60.00 -35.57 4.20
C VAL A 206 -60.79 -34.31 4.57
N VAL A 207 -61.52 -33.76 3.61
CA VAL A 207 -62.42 -32.61 3.79
C VAL A 207 -63.84 -33.09 3.46
N ASP A 208 -64.78 -32.95 4.41
CA ASP A 208 -66.17 -33.40 4.28
C ASP A 208 -66.33 -34.86 3.81
N GLY A 209 -65.40 -35.73 4.22
CA GLY A 209 -65.40 -37.16 3.86
C GLY A 209 -64.83 -37.47 2.47
N GLN A 210 -64.34 -36.47 1.72
CA GLN A 210 -63.65 -36.66 0.45
C GLN A 210 -62.14 -36.41 0.58
N LEU A 211 -61.34 -37.18 -0.15
CA LEU A 211 -59.90 -36.97 -0.26
C LEU A 211 -59.63 -35.82 -1.24
N VAL A 212 -59.03 -34.75 -0.75
CA VAL A 212 -58.68 -33.55 -1.52
C VAL A 212 -57.18 -33.31 -1.42
N ASP A 213 -56.55 -32.95 -2.55
CA ASP A 213 -55.15 -32.56 -2.60
C ASP A 213 -54.91 -31.32 -1.74
N THR A 214 -53.93 -31.39 -0.83
CA THR A 214 -53.48 -30.19 -0.12
C THR A 214 -52.45 -29.49 -1.00
N ASN A 215 -52.88 -28.41 -1.66
CA ASN A 215 -51.95 -27.50 -2.34
C ASN A 215 -51.22 -26.67 -1.28
N ASP A 216 -49.99 -27.07 -0.94
CA ASP A 216 -48.99 -26.19 -0.31
C ASP A 216 -48.19 -25.42 -1.38
#